data_AF-A0A6J7N4J3-F1
#
_entry.id   AF-A0A6J7N4J3-F1
#
_cell.length_a   1.000
_cell.length_b   1.000
_cell.length_c   1.000
_cell.angle_alpha   90.00
_cell.angle_beta   90.00
_cell.angle_gamma   90.00
#
_symmetry.space_group_name_H-M   'P 1'
#
loop_
_entity.id
_entity.type
_entity.pdbx_description
1 polymer ?
#
loop_
_entity_poly.entity_id
_entity_poly.type
_entity_poly.pdbx_seq_one_letter_code
_entity_poly.pdbx_strand_id
1 'polypeptide(L)'
;MITAHKVLAAYSCLAPRVITGQFDPTRHRAIWPSTGNYARGGIAISRIMASRGVAILPAGMSQERFDWLDEWCSNPAEDVIKTVGTESNVKEIYDACNLLAKDPGNFVFNQFCEFANHLGHYEVTGRAFSHVFEHVRSTMGRPELRLAAFTSATGSAGTIAAGDRLKDQFGTKIVAVEALECPTMLENGYGEHNIQGIGDKHIPLIHNVMNTDVVCAVSDHATDELGAMFTSDAGRRFLSARGVPDEVIATLDHFGLSAICNVLAAIKTAKLLGLGPDDAVLTVATDGAALYPSAYRKTLAERFGGSFTDLDAGSVYGRHIAAADTSDMIECTHRDRGRIFNLGYYTWVEQQGTQFEVFEARRSQEFWRSLRRYLAVWDGMISEFNDEVAAKS
;
A
#
# COMPACT_ATOMS: atom_id res chain seq x y z
N MET A 1 10.79 12.61 14.33
CA MET A 1 9.88 11.48 14.07
C MET A 1 9.55 11.50 12.58
N ILE A 2 9.60 10.36 11.88
CA ILE A 2 9.35 10.33 10.42
C ILE A 2 7.86 10.56 10.12
N THR A 3 7.55 11.42 9.15
CA THR A 3 6.19 11.66 8.61
C THR A 3 5.97 10.83 7.33
N ALA A 4 6.23 9.52 7.41
CA ALA A 4 6.02 8.60 6.29
C ALA A 4 5.19 7.41 6.74
N HIS A 5 4.24 7.01 5.90
CA HIS A 5 3.46 5.81 6.08
C HIS A 5 4.26 4.61 5.54
N LYS A 6 3.98 3.38 6.03
CA LYS A 6 4.76 2.12 5.88
C LYS A 6 5.75 1.78 7.01
N VAL A 7 5.72 2.47 8.15
CA VAL A 7 6.47 2.07 9.35
C VAL A 7 6.07 0.68 9.84
N LEU A 8 4.77 0.35 9.83
CA LEU A 8 4.29 -0.97 10.25
C LEU A 8 4.82 -2.09 9.34
N ALA A 9 4.84 -1.90 8.02
CA ALA A 9 5.37 -2.89 7.10
C ALA A 9 6.87 -3.11 7.34
N ALA A 10 7.65 -2.04 7.47
CA ALA A 10 9.09 -2.13 7.74
C ALA A 10 9.38 -2.79 9.11
N TYR A 11 8.62 -2.41 10.15
CA TYR A 11 8.71 -3.03 11.47
C TYR A 11 8.35 -4.52 11.43
N SER A 12 7.24 -4.88 10.78
CA SER A 12 6.75 -6.26 10.73
C SER A 12 7.70 -7.16 9.95
N CYS A 13 8.36 -6.66 8.91
CA CYS A 13 9.43 -7.38 8.22
C CYS A 13 10.70 -7.52 9.09
N LEU A 14 11.03 -6.50 9.89
CA LEU A 14 12.25 -6.48 10.69
C LEU A 14 12.15 -7.37 11.93
N ALA A 15 11.12 -7.17 12.74
CA ALA A 15 11.07 -7.67 14.12
C ALA A 15 11.28 -9.19 14.20
N PRO A 16 10.62 -10.03 13.38
CA PRO A 16 10.86 -11.47 13.38
C PRO A 16 12.30 -11.85 13.04
N ARG A 17 12.98 -11.09 12.18
CA ARG A 17 14.37 -11.39 11.78
C ARG A 17 15.36 -11.03 12.88
N VAL A 18 15.10 -9.95 13.64
CA VAL A 18 15.91 -9.57 14.81
C VAL A 18 15.74 -10.59 15.93
N ILE A 19 14.51 -10.85 16.38
CA ILE A 19 14.26 -11.69 17.56
C ILE A 19 14.63 -13.17 17.35
N THR A 20 14.68 -13.64 16.10
CA THR A 20 15.13 -14.99 15.77
C THR A 20 16.64 -15.09 15.49
N GLY A 21 17.38 -13.98 15.61
CA GLY A 21 18.82 -13.92 15.38
C GLY A 21 19.25 -14.02 13.91
N GLN A 22 18.31 -13.93 12.96
CA GLN A 22 18.61 -13.95 11.52
C GLN A 22 19.23 -12.64 11.05
N PHE A 23 18.85 -11.53 11.68
CA PHE A 23 19.38 -10.21 11.41
C PHE A 23 20.08 -9.62 12.64
N ASP A 24 21.39 -9.40 12.51
CA ASP A 24 22.21 -8.66 13.48
C ASP A 24 22.45 -7.21 12.99
N PRO A 25 21.87 -6.18 13.66
CA PRO A 25 22.02 -4.79 13.26
C PRO A 25 23.45 -4.24 13.38
N THR A 26 24.34 -4.91 14.14
CA THR A 26 25.73 -4.48 14.32
C THR A 26 26.65 -4.96 13.19
N ARG A 27 26.23 -6.01 12.48
CA ARG A 27 27.02 -6.65 11.41
C ARG A 27 26.41 -6.50 10.03
N HIS A 28 25.09 -6.62 9.92
CA HIS A 28 24.42 -6.63 8.63
C HIS A 28 24.07 -5.24 8.13
N ARG A 29 24.03 -5.10 6.80
CA ARG A 29 23.38 -4.00 6.09
C ARG A 29 21.92 -4.37 5.84
N ALA A 30 21.00 -3.53 6.29
CA ALA A 30 19.56 -3.71 6.08
C ALA A 30 19.17 -3.12 4.72
N ILE A 31 18.82 -3.99 3.77
CA ILE A 31 18.45 -3.61 2.40
C ILE A 31 16.93 -3.51 2.29
N TRP A 32 16.43 -2.35 1.89
CA TRP A 32 15.01 -2.00 1.85
C TRP A 32 14.53 -1.71 0.42
N PRO A 33 14.18 -2.75 -0.37
CA PRO A 33 13.67 -2.58 -1.73
C PRO A 33 12.25 -1.99 -1.74
N SER A 34 12.05 -0.94 -2.53
CA SER A 34 10.78 -0.22 -2.56
C SER A 34 10.57 0.57 -3.84
N THR A 35 9.34 0.58 -4.33
CA THR A 35 8.82 1.54 -5.31
C THR A 35 8.23 2.77 -4.60
N GLY A 36 7.62 2.58 -3.42
CA GLY A 36 7.03 3.66 -2.60
C GLY A 36 7.79 4.02 -1.31
N ASN A 37 7.03 4.28 -0.22
CA ASN A 37 7.56 4.77 1.06
C ASN A 37 8.28 3.74 1.95
N TYR A 38 8.27 2.45 1.58
CA TYR A 38 8.84 1.39 2.41
C TYR A 38 10.34 1.58 2.66
N ALA A 39 11.09 2.05 1.65
CA ALA A 39 12.51 2.39 1.82
C ALA A 39 12.72 3.49 2.87
N ARG A 40 11.90 4.55 2.89
CA ARG A 40 12.02 5.61 3.91
C ARG A 40 11.75 5.08 5.32
N GLY A 41 10.71 4.24 5.47
CA GLY A 41 10.42 3.56 6.73
C GLY A 41 11.58 2.66 7.18
N GLY A 42 12.15 1.90 6.27
CA GLY A 42 13.31 1.04 6.49
C GLY A 42 14.57 1.80 6.91
N ILE A 43 14.90 2.91 6.24
CA ILE A 43 16.02 3.78 6.60
C ILE A 43 15.82 4.39 7.99
N ALA A 44 14.61 4.88 8.30
CA ALA A 44 14.33 5.43 9.62
C ALA A 44 14.45 4.37 10.74
N ILE A 45 13.94 3.16 10.52
CA ILE A 45 14.10 2.05 11.46
C ILE A 45 15.58 1.64 11.58
N SER A 46 16.32 1.58 10.48
CA SER A 46 17.76 1.27 10.50
C SER A 46 18.52 2.27 11.36
N ARG A 47 18.19 3.56 11.24
CA ARG A 47 18.78 4.63 12.06
C ARG A 47 18.45 4.47 13.55
N ILE A 48 17.21 4.10 13.90
CA ILE A 48 16.81 3.82 15.28
C ILE A 48 17.56 2.62 15.85
N MET A 49 17.74 1.56 15.03
CA MET A 49 18.44 0.34 15.40
C MET A 49 19.97 0.45 15.33
N ALA A 50 20.52 1.64 15.00
CA ALA A 50 21.94 1.85 14.74
C ALA A 50 22.54 0.87 13.69
N SER A 51 21.73 0.47 12.72
CA SER A 51 22.09 -0.40 11.60
C SER A 51 22.36 0.41 10.33
N ARG A 52 23.28 -0.06 9.48
CA ARG A 52 23.49 0.52 8.14
C ARG A 52 22.32 0.17 7.22
N GLY A 53 21.48 1.16 6.90
CA GLY A 53 20.33 1.00 6.01
C GLY A 53 20.67 1.33 4.56
N VAL A 54 20.13 0.57 3.62
CA VAL A 54 20.28 0.75 2.17
C VAL A 54 18.90 0.82 1.52
N ALA A 55 18.65 1.88 0.76
CA ALA A 55 17.43 2.06 -0.01
C ALA A 55 17.66 1.65 -1.47
N ILE A 56 16.76 0.84 -2.02
CA ILE A 56 16.73 0.52 -3.46
C ILE A 56 15.40 0.98 -4.00
N LEU A 57 15.44 1.87 -4.99
CA LEU A 57 14.25 2.45 -5.62
C LEU A 57 14.53 2.91 -7.06
N PRO A 58 13.49 3.00 -7.92
CA PRO A 58 13.65 3.45 -9.30
C PRO A 58 14.07 4.92 -9.40
N ALA A 59 14.88 5.24 -10.41
CA ALA A 59 15.40 6.59 -10.64
C ALA A 59 14.31 7.60 -11.04
N GLY A 60 13.19 7.14 -11.62
CA GLY A 60 12.04 7.97 -12.01
C GLY A 60 11.13 8.40 -10.85
N MET A 61 11.49 8.07 -9.61
CA MET A 61 10.79 8.52 -8.41
C MET A 61 10.92 10.03 -8.16
N SER A 62 10.05 10.58 -7.31
CA SER A 62 10.04 12.03 -7.05
C SER A 62 11.36 12.54 -6.46
N GLN A 63 11.74 13.77 -6.82
CA GLN A 63 12.97 14.38 -6.32
C GLN A 63 12.95 14.52 -4.80
N GLU A 64 11.78 14.86 -4.23
CA GLU A 64 11.57 14.96 -2.79
C GLU A 64 11.89 13.64 -2.05
N ARG A 65 11.83 12.49 -2.74
CA ARG A 65 12.23 11.19 -2.20
C ARG A 65 13.73 11.01 -2.14
N PHE A 66 14.45 11.46 -3.14
CA PHE A 66 15.92 11.44 -3.12
C PHE A 66 16.47 12.44 -2.11
N ASP A 67 15.93 13.66 -2.07
CA ASP A 67 16.35 14.68 -1.11
C ASP A 67 16.21 14.19 0.34
N TRP A 68 15.08 13.53 0.65
CA TRP A 68 14.87 12.92 1.97
C TRP A 68 15.88 11.79 2.27
N LEU A 69 16.14 10.92 1.28
CA LEU A 69 17.08 9.80 1.45
C LEU A 69 18.52 10.30 1.62
N ASP A 70 18.90 11.35 0.89
CA ASP A 70 20.23 11.96 0.99
C ASP A 70 20.48 12.56 2.39
N GLU A 71 19.45 13.11 3.03
CA GLU A 71 19.53 13.62 4.40
C GLU A 71 19.53 12.49 5.46
N TRP A 72 18.75 11.42 5.24
CA TRP A 72 18.50 10.41 6.26
C TRP A 72 19.46 9.22 6.23
N CYS A 73 20.01 8.88 5.06
CA CYS A 73 21.00 7.81 4.93
C CYS A 73 22.37 8.26 5.45
N SER A 74 23.07 7.37 6.15
CA SER A 74 24.41 7.68 6.67
C SER A 74 25.47 7.79 5.58
N ASN A 75 25.31 7.07 4.47
CA ASN A 75 26.19 7.11 3.32
C ASN A 75 25.38 7.07 2.01
N PRO A 76 24.70 8.18 1.64
CA PRO A 76 23.73 8.17 0.54
C PRO A 76 24.36 7.83 -0.82
N ALA A 77 25.63 8.17 -1.05
CA ALA A 77 26.34 7.86 -2.29
C ALA A 77 26.49 6.35 -2.54
N GLU A 78 26.58 5.55 -1.48
CA GLU A 78 26.68 4.08 -1.57
C GLU A 78 25.35 3.37 -1.29
N ASP A 79 24.52 3.94 -0.42
CA ASP A 79 23.37 3.27 0.18
C ASP A 79 22.03 3.73 -0.41
N VAL A 80 22.01 4.68 -1.35
CA VAL A 80 20.84 5.03 -2.17
C VAL A 80 21.04 4.49 -3.58
N ILE A 81 20.54 3.28 -3.82
CA ILE A 81 20.70 2.57 -5.08
C ILE A 81 19.52 2.88 -6.00
N LYS A 82 19.82 3.52 -7.14
CA LYS A 82 18.83 3.92 -8.15
C LYS A 82 18.74 2.86 -9.25
N THR A 83 17.59 2.21 -9.38
CA THR A 83 17.32 1.28 -10.50
C THR A 83 16.69 1.99 -11.68
N VAL A 84 16.67 1.36 -12.86
CA VAL A 84 16.00 1.93 -14.04
C VAL A 84 14.47 1.84 -13.88
N GLY A 85 13.75 2.86 -14.35
CA GLY A 85 12.28 2.85 -14.45
C GLY A 85 11.56 3.79 -13.48
N THR A 86 10.23 3.58 -13.38
CA THR A 86 9.27 4.38 -12.59
C THR A 86 8.59 3.48 -11.54
N GLU A 87 7.40 3.88 -11.05
CA GLU A 87 6.71 3.24 -9.91
C GLU A 87 6.49 1.74 -10.12
N SER A 88 6.31 1.32 -11.37
CA SER A 88 5.90 -0.04 -11.72
C SER A 88 7.07 -1.01 -11.98
N ASN A 89 8.34 -0.56 -11.89
CA ASN A 89 9.54 -1.30 -12.29
C ASN A 89 10.19 -2.11 -11.14
N VAL A 90 9.44 -3.09 -10.61
CA VAL A 90 9.96 -3.94 -9.52
C VAL A 90 11.01 -4.96 -9.98
N LYS A 91 10.98 -5.41 -11.23
CA LYS A 91 11.95 -6.41 -11.72
C LYS A 91 13.39 -5.93 -11.53
N GLU A 92 13.67 -4.68 -11.87
CA GLU A 92 14.97 -4.06 -11.74
C GLU A 92 15.41 -3.95 -10.26
N ILE A 93 14.46 -3.77 -9.35
CA ILE A 93 14.70 -3.81 -7.90
C ILE A 93 15.08 -5.23 -7.47
N TYR A 94 14.38 -6.26 -7.94
CA TYR A 94 14.73 -7.65 -7.64
C TYR A 94 16.10 -8.04 -8.19
N ASP A 95 16.45 -7.62 -9.40
CA ASP A 95 17.79 -7.87 -9.96
C ASP A 95 18.88 -7.23 -9.09
N ALA A 96 18.67 -6.00 -8.60
CA ALA A 96 19.59 -5.33 -7.67
C ALA A 96 19.66 -6.06 -6.31
N CYS A 97 18.53 -6.50 -5.76
CA CYS A 97 18.50 -7.31 -4.53
C CYS A 97 19.26 -8.63 -4.71
N ASN A 98 19.07 -9.32 -5.82
CA ASN A 98 19.74 -10.59 -6.12
C ASN A 98 21.25 -10.42 -6.24
N LEU A 99 21.72 -9.28 -6.75
CA LEU A 99 23.14 -8.95 -6.76
C LEU A 99 23.67 -8.71 -5.34
N LEU A 100 22.98 -7.90 -4.54
CA LEU A 100 23.39 -7.56 -3.18
C LEU A 100 23.34 -8.75 -2.22
N ALA A 101 22.39 -9.67 -2.41
CA ALA A 101 22.24 -10.87 -1.58
C ALA A 101 23.41 -11.86 -1.70
N LYS A 102 24.31 -11.69 -2.68
CA LYS A 102 25.55 -12.47 -2.80
C LYS A 102 26.56 -12.16 -1.71
N ASP A 103 26.46 -10.98 -1.08
CA ASP A 103 27.27 -10.60 0.06
C ASP A 103 26.54 -11.00 1.36
N PRO A 104 27.11 -11.91 2.18
CA PRO A 104 26.51 -12.33 3.46
C PRO A 104 26.49 -11.22 4.52
N GLY A 105 27.10 -10.07 4.25
CA GLY A 105 26.93 -8.84 5.03
C GLY A 105 25.61 -8.12 4.76
N ASN A 106 24.88 -8.44 3.69
CA ASN A 106 23.60 -7.82 3.36
C ASN A 106 22.43 -8.70 3.80
N PHE A 107 21.38 -8.08 4.31
CA PHE A 107 20.11 -8.73 4.61
C PHE A 107 18.98 -7.98 3.91
N VAL A 108 18.26 -8.67 3.01
CA VAL A 108 17.21 -8.06 2.19
C VAL A 108 15.84 -8.23 2.85
N PHE A 109 15.24 -7.12 3.28
CA PHE A 109 13.88 -7.08 3.81
C PHE A 109 12.86 -6.89 2.69
N ASN A 110 12.65 -7.93 1.90
CA ASN A 110 11.77 -7.87 0.72
C ASN A 110 10.27 -7.90 1.11
N GLN A 111 9.64 -6.72 1.23
CA GLN A 111 8.24 -6.58 1.62
C GLN A 111 7.23 -7.36 0.76
N PHE A 112 7.61 -7.78 -0.45
CA PHE A 112 6.74 -8.51 -1.38
C PHE A 112 6.68 -10.01 -1.09
N CYS A 113 7.64 -10.56 -0.34
CA CYS A 113 7.68 -11.98 0.08
C CYS A 113 7.77 -12.22 1.60
N GLU A 114 7.89 -11.16 2.39
CA GLU A 114 7.88 -11.25 3.85
C GLU A 114 6.47 -11.42 4.42
N PHE A 115 6.04 -12.66 4.70
CA PHE A 115 4.70 -12.94 5.24
C PHE A 115 4.38 -12.23 6.56
N ALA A 116 5.40 -11.80 7.31
CA ALA A 116 5.22 -10.98 8.49
C ALA A 116 4.57 -9.62 8.17
N ASN A 117 4.78 -9.06 6.98
CA ASN A 117 4.08 -7.86 6.50
C ASN A 117 2.57 -8.09 6.41
N HIS A 118 2.14 -9.22 5.81
CA HIS A 118 0.73 -9.61 5.76
C HIS A 118 0.17 -9.79 7.19
N LEU A 119 0.88 -10.54 8.04
CA LEU A 119 0.42 -10.82 9.41
C LEU A 119 0.34 -9.56 10.29
N GLY A 120 1.29 -8.64 10.16
CA GLY A 120 1.28 -7.37 10.87
C GLY A 120 0.04 -6.52 10.52
N HIS A 121 -0.34 -6.47 9.25
CA HIS A 121 -1.55 -5.77 8.82
C HIS A 121 -2.84 -6.53 9.16
N TYR A 122 -2.84 -7.86 9.10
CA TYR A 122 -3.96 -8.67 9.60
C TYR A 122 -4.22 -8.37 11.08
N GLU A 123 -3.17 -8.39 11.92
CA GLU A 123 -3.33 -8.24 13.37
C GLU A 123 -3.56 -6.78 13.77
N VAL A 124 -2.65 -5.88 13.41
CA VAL A 124 -2.65 -4.50 13.91
C VAL A 124 -3.66 -3.65 13.12
N THR A 125 -3.51 -3.59 11.80
CA THR A 125 -4.36 -2.73 10.96
C THR A 125 -5.80 -3.24 10.91
N GLY A 126 -6.01 -4.55 10.75
CA GLY A 126 -7.34 -5.15 10.77
C GLY A 126 -8.07 -4.93 12.10
N ARG A 127 -7.37 -5.03 13.24
CA ARG A 127 -7.96 -4.74 14.56
C ARG A 127 -8.31 -3.26 14.71
N ALA A 128 -7.43 -2.36 14.29
CA ALA A 128 -7.69 -0.92 14.32
C ALA A 128 -8.92 -0.55 13.47
N PHE A 129 -9.04 -1.11 12.27
CA PHE A 129 -10.20 -0.93 11.40
C PHE A 129 -11.49 -1.49 11.99
N SER A 130 -11.42 -2.65 12.63
CA SER A 130 -12.57 -3.22 13.36
C SER A 130 -13.04 -2.26 14.46
N HIS A 131 -12.10 -1.67 15.21
CA HIS A 131 -12.41 -0.69 16.24
C HIS A 131 -13.02 0.60 15.67
N VAL A 132 -12.47 1.13 14.58
CA VAL A 132 -12.99 2.32 13.90
C VAL A 132 -14.41 2.08 13.42
N PHE A 133 -14.68 0.95 12.75
CA PHE A 133 -16.02 0.63 12.27
C PHE A 133 -17.03 0.54 13.43
N GLU A 134 -16.68 -0.18 14.50
CA GLU A 134 -17.55 -0.31 15.66
C GLU A 134 -17.79 1.01 16.37
N HIS A 135 -16.76 1.85 16.47
CA HIS A 135 -16.89 3.20 17.03
C HIS A 135 -17.85 4.05 16.20
N VAL A 136 -17.69 4.10 14.88
CA VAL A 136 -18.59 4.84 13.97
C VAL A 136 -20.02 4.30 14.08
N ARG A 137 -20.19 2.98 14.05
CA ARG A 137 -21.48 2.31 14.18
C ARG A 137 -22.21 2.71 15.47
N SER A 138 -21.49 2.71 16.59
CA SER A 138 -21.99 3.09 17.90
C SER A 138 -22.32 4.59 17.98
N THR A 139 -21.36 5.46 17.64
CA THR A 139 -21.49 6.92 17.79
C THR A 139 -22.57 7.51 16.88
N MET A 140 -22.81 6.90 15.71
CA MET A 140 -23.91 7.30 14.83
C MET A 140 -25.26 6.68 15.21
N GLY A 141 -25.33 5.79 16.20
CA GLY A 141 -26.57 5.12 16.60
C GLY A 141 -27.16 4.23 15.50
N ARG A 142 -26.31 3.56 14.70
CA ARG A 142 -26.73 2.76 13.54
C ARG A 142 -26.46 1.27 13.74
N PRO A 143 -27.21 0.55 14.59
CA PRO A 143 -26.95 -0.87 14.86
C PRO A 143 -27.05 -1.76 13.62
N GLU A 144 -27.87 -1.35 12.63
CA GLU A 144 -28.05 -2.06 11.36
C GLU A 144 -26.91 -1.82 10.35
N LEU A 145 -25.97 -0.91 10.64
CA LEU A 145 -24.85 -0.63 9.75
C LEU A 145 -23.95 -1.87 9.64
N ARG A 146 -23.72 -2.32 8.40
CA ARG A 146 -22.88 -3.48 8.09
C ARG A 146 -21.60 -3.02 7.41
N LEU A 147 -20.46 -3.65 7.76
CA LEU A 147 -19.22 -3.44 7.04
C LEU A 147 -19.21 -4.29 5.76
N ALA A 148 -19.77 -3.73 4.69
CA ALA A 148 -20.02 -4.44 3.44
C ALA A 148 -18.73 -4.71 2.65
N ALA A 149 -17.83 -3.73 2.56
CA ALA A 149 -16.59 -3.86 1.81
C ALA A 149 -15.41 -3.12 2.44
N PHE A 150 -14.21 -3.62 2.17
CA PHE A 150 -12.94 -2.97 2.44
C PHE A 150 -12.14 -2.84 1.14
N THR A 151 -11.79 -1.61 0.77
CA THR A 151 -10.98 -1.32 -0.42
C THR A 151 -9.55 -0.98 -0.03
N SER A 152 -8.58 -1.58 -0.72
CA SER A 152 -7.17 -1.25 -0.53
C SER A 152 -6.40 -1.41 -1.84
N ALA A 153 -5.76 -0.33 -2.25
CA ALA A 153 -4.82 -0.35 -3.35
C ALA A 153 -3.57 -1.15 -3.02
N THR A 154 -3.16 -1.99 -3.96
CA THR A 154 -2.13 -3.00 -3.76
C THR A 154 -0.80 -2.54 -4.35
N GLY A 155 0.14 -2.21 -3.47
CA GLY A 155 1.58 -2.28 -3.75
C GLY A 155 2.10 -3.63 -3.29
N SER A 156 2.78 -3.69 -2.14
CA SER A 156 3.23 -4.96 -1.55
C SER A 156 2.14 -5.92 -1.07
N ALA A 157 0.87 -5.53 -1.10
CA ALA A 157 -0.27 -6.30 -0.57
C ALA A 157 -0.23 -6.60 0.94
N GLY A 158 0.59 -5.88 1.72
CA GLY A 158 0.53 -5.94 3.19
C GLY A 158 -0.82 -5.46 3.72
N THR A 159 -1.20 -4.20 3.42
CA THR A 159 -2.40 -3.56 3.97
C THR A 159 -3.71 -4.30 3.64
N ILE A 160 -3.82 -4.90 2.45
CA ILE A 160 -5.04 -5.61 2.06
C ILE A 160 -5.33 -6.84 2.94
N ALA A 161 -4.32 -7.36 3.66
CA ALA A 161 -4.49 -8.42 4.67
C ALA A 161 -5.38 -8.00 5.85
N ALA A 162 -5.55 -6.69 6.11
CA ALA A 162 -6.56 -6.21 7.05
C ALA A 162 -7.98 -6.67 6.64
N GLY A 163 -8.22 -6.80 5.33
CA GLY A 163 -9.44 -7.35 4.78
C GLY A 163 -9.71 -8.80 5.19
N ASP A 164 -8.67 -9.63 5.34
CA ASP A 164 -8.85 -11.02 5.80
C ASP A 164 -9.42 -11.05 7.23
N ARG A 165 -8.96 -10.17 8.11
CA ARG A 165 -9.51 -10.03 9.47
C ARG A 165 -10.94 -9.48 9.46
N LEU A 166 -11.19 -8.44 8.68
CA LEU A 166 -12.52 -7.83 8.58
C LEU A 166 -13.53 -8.83 7.99
N LYS A 167 -13.12 -9.65 7.02
CA LYS A 167 -13.94 -10.74 6.47
C LYS A 167 -14.23 -11.81 7.52
N ASP A 168 -13.22 -12.24 8.28
CA ASP A 168 -13.43 -13.22 9.35
C ASP A 168 -14.40 -12.73 10.44
N GLN A 169 -14.37 -11.42 10.77
CA GLN A 169 -15.19 -10.84 11.83
C GLN A 169 -16.59 -10.39 11.36
N PHE A 170 -16.69 -9.82 10.16
CA PHE A 170 -17.90 -9.12 9.69
C PHE A 170 -18.44 -9.64 8.36
N GLY A 171 -17.79 -10.60 7.71
CA GLY A 171 -18.17 -11.07 6.37
C GLY A 171 -17.89 -10.05 5.25
N THR A 172 -17.06 -9.05 5.53
CA THR A 172 -16.70 -7.96 4.61
C THR A 172 -16.08 -8.46 3.29
N LYS A 173 -16.51 -7.89 2.16
CA LYS A 173 -15.88 -8.12 0.85
C LYS A 173 -14.54 -7.39 0.76
N ILE A 174 -13.54 -8.03 0.17
CA ILE A 174 -12.19 -7.50 -0.03
C ILE A 174 -12.04 -7.05 -1.47
N VAL A 175 -11.75 -5.77 -1.66
CA VAL A 175 -11.53 -5.15 -2.97
C VAL A 175 -10.05 -4.80 -3.14
N ALA A 176 -9.40 -5.48 -4.08
CA ALA A 176 -8.02 -5.16 -4.47
C ALA A 176 -8.04 -4.07 -5.54
N VAL A 177 -7.32 -2.98 -5.28
CA VAL A 177 -7.31 -1.82 -6.18
C VAL A 177 -5.96 -1.69 -6.89
N GLU A 178 -5.99 -1.39 -8.18
CA GLU A 178 -4.80 -1.17 -9.00
C GLU A 178 -4.93 0.05 -9.91
N ALA A 179 -3.84 0.45 -10.58
CA ALA A 179 -3.85 1.53 -11.54
C ALA A 179 -4.39 1.06 -12.89
N LEU A 180 -5.29 1.84 -13.52
CA LEU A 180 -5.88 1.50 -14.81
C LEU A 180 -4.87 1.53 -15.96
N GLU A 181 -3.86 2.39 -15.88
CA GLU A 181 -2.81 2.54 -16.88
C GLU A 181 -1.78 1.40 -16.80
N CYS A 182 -1.80 0.59 -15.74
CA CYS A 182 -0.96 -0.59 -15.58
C CYS A 182 -1.65 -1.70 -14.75
N PRO A 183 -2.79 -2.24 -15.21
CA PRO A 183 -3.60 -3.10 -14.38
C PRO A 183 -3.04 -4.53 -14.42
N THR A 184 -2.46 -4.98 -13.31
CA THR A 184 -1.80 -6.28 -13.19
C THR A 184 -2.81 -7.42 -13.12
N MET A 185 -3.85 -7.25 -12.31
CA MET A 185 -4.89 -8.25 -12.08
C MET A 185 -5.89 -8.30 -13.24
N LEU A 186 -6.25 -7.15 -13.84
CA LEU A 186 -7.12 -7.13 -15.02
C LEU A 186 -6.36 -7.53 -16.29
N GLU A 187 -5.25 -6.87 -16.62
CA GLU A 187 -4.60 -6.95 -17.96
C GLU A 187 -3.10 -7.27 -17.92
N ASN A 188 -2.62 -7.99 -16.90
CA ASN A 188 -1.25 -8.49 -16.80
C ASN A 188 -0.15 -7.39 -16.76
N GLY A 189 -0.49 -6.17 -16.35
CA GLY A 189 0.50 -5.17 -15.93
C GLY A 189 1.22 -4.47 -17.09
N TYR A 190 0.59 -4.37 -18.25
CA TYR A 190 1.14 -3.57 -19.36
C TYR A 190 0.92 -2.07 -19.12
N GLY A 191 1.97 -1.25 -19.30
CA GLY A 191 1.90 0.21 -19.18
C GLY A 191 2.72 0.77 -18.01
N GLU A 192 2.48 2.03 -17.64
CA GLU A 192 3.07 2.72 -16.49
C GLU A 192 2.02 3.69 -15.92
N HIS A 193 2.16 4.09 -14.65
CA HIS A 193 1.21 4.98 -14.00
C HIS A 193 1.89 5.89 -12.96
N ASN A 194 1.18 6.95 -12.56
CA ASN A 194 1.63 7.93 -11.58
C ASN A 194 1.07 7.70 -10.15
N ILE A 195 0.14 6.75 -9.94
CA ILE A 195 -0.36 6.45 -8.58
C ILE A 195 0.74 5.82 -7.72
N GLN A 196 1.49 6.64 -6.99
CA GLN A 196 2.66 6.15 -6.23
C GLN A 196 2.25 5.27 -5.03
N GLY A 197 2.97 4.17 -4.84
CA GLY A 197 2.83 3.19 -3.77
C GLY A 197 2.01 1.95 -4.12
N ILE A 198 1.58 1.77 -5.38
CA ILE A 198 0.72 0.67 -5.87
C ILE A 198 1.18 0.20 -7.25
N GLY A 199 0.63 -0.91 -7.77
CA GLY A 199 0.68 -1.23 -9.21
C GLY A 199 2.03 -1.72 -9.76
N ASP A 200 2.70 -2.62 -9.04
CA ASP A 200 4.09 -3.03 -9.30
C ASP A 200 4.32 -4.07 -10.43
N LYS A 201 3.39 -4.21 -11.40
CA LYS A 201 3.45 -5.20 -12.52
C LYS A 201 3.57 -6.67 -12.11
N HIS A 202 3.37 -6.99 -10.85
CA HIS A 202 3.38 -8.36 -10.37
C HIS A 202 2.39 -8.55 -9.23
N ILE A 203 2.04 -9.81 -8.95
CA ILE A 203 1.25 -10.19 -7.78
C ILE A 203 2.23 -10.50 -6.64
N PRO A 204 2.23 -9.78 -5.50
CA PRO A 204 3.13 -10.08 -4.38
C PRO A 204 2.91 -11.49 -3.82
N LEU A 205 3.97 -12.13 -3.33
CA LEU A 205 3.87 -13.49 -2.76
C LEU A 205 2.98 -13.48 -1.52
N ILE A 206 2.94 -12.36 -0.79
CA ILE A 206 2.14 -12.18 0.42
C ILE A 206 0.67 -11.79 0.16
N HIS A 207 0.24 -11.70 -1.11
CA HIS A 207 -1.15 -11.40 -1.46
C HIS A 207 -2.00 -12.68 -1.40
N ASN A 208 -2.99 -12.71 -0.50
CA ASN A 208 -4.04 -13.74 -0.46
C ASN A 208 -5.08 -13.53 -1.57
N VAL A 209 -4.67 -13.71 -2.82
CA VAL A 209 -5.51 -13.50 -4.02
C VAL A 209 -6.80 -14.35 -3.98
N MET A 210 -6.71 -15.55 -3.44
CA MET A 210 -7.87 -16.46 -3.38
C MET A 210 -8.96 -15.96 -2.43
N ASN A 211 -8.68 -14.96 -1.59
CA ASN A 211 -9.66 -14.31 -0.73
C ASN A 211 -10.16 -12.95 -1.24
N THR A 212 -9.71 -12.49 -2.42
CA THR A 212 -10.16 -11.22 -3.04
C THR A 212 -11.51 -11.40 -3.73
N ASP A 213 -12.49 -10.55 -3.42
CA ASP A 213 -13.85 -10.63 -3.99
C ASP A 213 -14.03 -9.73 -5.21
N VAL A 214 -13.35 -8.58 -5.26
CA VAL A 214 -13.46 -7.62 -6.35
C VAL A 214 -12.07 -7.10 -6.70
N VAL A 215 -11.80 -6.92 -8.00
CA VAL A 215 -10.68 -6.12 -8.48
C VAL A 215 -11.24 -4.82 -9.07
N CYS A 216 -10.63 -3.70 -8.73
CA CYS A 216 -11.01 -2.38 -9.20
C CYS A 216 -9.78 -1.66 -9.75
N ALA A 217 -9.86 -1.17 -10.99
CA ALA A 217 -8.85 -0.27 -11.52
C ALA A 217 -9.30 1.19 -11.44
N VAL A 218 -8.35 2.07 -11.11
CA VAL A 218 -8.55 3.52 -11.03
C VAL A 218 -7.46 4.20 -11.85
N SER A 219 -7.87 5.15 -12.68
CA SER A 219 -6.96 5.91 -13.52
C SER A 219 -6.11 6.89 -12.70
N ASP A 220 -4.82 6.97 -13.01
CA ASP A 220 -3.90 7.94 -12.42
C ASP A 220 -4.30 9.39 -12.76
N HIS A 221 -4.86 9.63 -13.96
CA HIS A 221 -5.47 10.90 -14.36
C HIS A 221 -6.53 11.36 -13.35
N ALA A 222 -7.34 10.43 -12.85
CA ALA A 222 -8.37 10.76 -11.86
C ALA A 222 -7.74 11.19 -10.53
N THR A 223 -6.69 10.49 -10.09
CA THR A 223 -6.00 10.81 -8.83
C THR A 223 -5.21 12.12 -8.92
N ASP A 224 -4.59 12.40 -10.07
CA ASP A 224 -3.82 13.62 -10.31
C ASP A 224 -4.74 14.85 -10.31
N GLU A 225 -5.82 14.80 -11.11
CA GLU A 225 -6.76 15.92 -11.25
C GLU A 225 -7.54 16.18 -9.95
N LEU A 226 -7.96 15.13 -9.24
CA LEU A 226 -8.59 15.28 -7.91
C LEU A 226 -7.60 15.78 -6.87
N GLY A 227 -6.34 15.36 -6.95
CA GLY A 227 -5.28 15.90 -6.09
C GLY A 227 -5.18 17.42 -6.23
N ALA A 228 -5.11 17.93 -7.47
CA ALA A 228 -5.12 19.36 -7.75
C ALA A 228 -6.40 20.06 -7.24
N MET A 229 -7.56 19.41 -7.37
CA MET A 229 -8.82 19.93 -6.83
C MET A 229 -8.78 20.04 -5.29
N PHE A 230 -8.35 18.98 -4.59
CA PHE A 230 -8.36 18.90 -3.13
C PHE A 230 -7.39 19.89 -2.47
N THR A 231 -6.28 20.19 -3.14
CA THR A 231 -5.27 21.15 -2.64
C THR A 231 -5.48 22.59 -3.11
N SER A 232 -6.46 22.87 -3.98
CA SER A 232 -6.71 24.22 -4.50
C SER A 232 -7.86 24.92 -3.80
N ASP A 233 -7.76 26.25 -3.63
CA ASP A 233 -8.84 27.05 -3.04
C ASP A 233 -10.13 26.96 -3.87
N ALA A 234 -10.02 26.90 -5.20
CA ALA A 234 -11.16 26.76 -6.10
C ALA A 234 -11.89 25.43 -5.89
N GLY A 235 -11.16 24.31 -5.82
CA GLY A 235 -11.74 23.01 -5.54
C GLY A 235 -12.39 22.93 -4.16
N ARG A 236 -11.75 23.50 -3.13
CA ARG A 236 -12.32 23.54 -1.77
C ARG A 236 -13.59 24.38 -1.68
N ARG A 237 -13.61 25.57 -2.29
CA ARG A 237 -14.82 26.39 -2.40
C ARG A 237 -15.94 25.64 -3.13
N PHE A 238 -15.60 24.93 -4.21
CA PHE A 238 -16.57 24.13 -4.95
C PHE A 238 -17.17 23.01 -4.10
N LEU A 239 -16.35 22.27 -3.33
CA LEU A 239 -16.83 21.22 -2.41
C LEU A 239 -17.71 21.80 -1.29
N SER A 240 -17.31 22.92 -0.70
CA SER A 240 -18.08 23.60 0.34
C SER A 240 -19.44 24.08 -0.21
N ALA A 241 -19.47 24.65 -1.42
CA ALA A 241 -20.71 25.04 -2.10
C ALA A 241 -21.63 23.84 -2.42
N ARG A 242 -21.09 22.61 -2.49
CA ARG A 242 -21.85 21.37 -2.62
C ARG A 242 -22.30 20.75 -1.29
N GLY A 243 -22.00 21.40 -0.17
CA GLY A 243 -22.40 20.95 1.17
C GLY A 243 -21.48 19.90 1.78
N VAL A 244 -20.26 19.73 1.27
CA VAL A 244 -19.26 18.91 1.97
C VAL A 244 -18.84 19.65 3.24
N PRO A 245 -18.88 19.03 4.44
CA PRO A 245 -18.50 19.69 5.68
C PRO A 245 -17.06 20.21 5.65
N ASP A 246 -16.82 21.40 6.19
CA ASP A 246 -15.49 22.02 6.22
C ASP A 246 -14.44 21.15 6.94
N GLU A 247 -14.86 20.41 7.97
CA GLU A 247 -14.01 19.44 8.66
C GLU A 247 -13.52 18.31 7.73
N VAL A 248 -14.35 17.85 6.80
CA VAL A 248 -13.97 16.85 5.79
C VAL A 248 -13.04 17.49 4.77
N ILE A 249 -13.36 18.69 4.29
CA ILE A 249 -12.53 19.42 3.33
C ILE A 249 -11.12 19.65 3.90
N ALA A 250 -11.01 20.02 5.17
CA ALA A 250 -9.74 20.24 5.85
C ALA A 250 -8.87 18.96 5.90
N THR A 251 -9.49 17.78 5.93
CA THR A 251 -8.74 16.50 5.94
C THR A 251 -8.18 16.11 4.57
N LEU A 252 -8.63 16.72 3.48
CA LEU A 252 -8.22 16.32 2.12
C LEU A 252 -6.73 16.56 1.84
N ASP A 253 -6.05 17.40 2.62
CA ASP A 253 -4.59 17.56 2.57
C ASP A 253 -3.83 16.29 3.00
N HIS A 254 -4.51 15.41 3.73
CA HIS A 254 -3.97 14.11 4.13
C HIS A 254 -4.17 13.03 3.06
N PHE A 255 -4.59 13.39 1.83
CA PHE A 255 -4.84 12.43 0.75
C PHE A 255 -3.82 12.59 -0.36
N GLY A 256 -2.79 11.75 -0.33
CA GLY A 256 -1.90 11.48 -1.47
C GLY A 256 -2.60 10.71 -2.59
N LEU A 257 -1.90 10.47 -3.69
CA LEU A 257 -2.49 9.88 -4.91
C LEU A 257 -3.14 8.52 -4.65
N SER A 258 -2.50 7.63 -3.90
CA SER A 258 -3.06 6.31 -3.58
C SER A 258 -4.20 6.36 -2.56
N ALA A 259 -4.27 7.39 -1.71
CA ALA A 259 -5.43 7.63 -0.84
C ALA A 259 -6.66 8.04 -1.67
N ILE A 260 -6.47 8.92 -2.66
CA ILE A 260 -7.54 9.31 -3.60
C ILE A 260 -7.98 8.10 -4.43
N CYS A 261 -7.04 7.27 -4.89
CA CYS A 261 -7.32 6.01 -5.59
C CYS A 261 -8.26 5.10 -4.76
N ASN A 262 -7.95 4.93 -3.48
CA ASN A 262 -8.73 4.16 -2.53
C ASN A 262 -10.17 4.69 -2.34
N VAL A 263 -10.34 6.02 -2.25
CA VAL A 263 -11.66 6.67 -2.17
C VAL A 263 -12.45 6.44 -3.45
N LEU A 264 -11.85 6.62 -4.61
CA LEU A 264 -12.51 6.36 -5.90
C LEU A 264 -12.93 4.89 -6.00
N ALA A 265 -12.07 3.95 -5.61
CA ALA A 265 -12.42 2.55 -5.58
C ALA A 265 -13.57 2.24 -4.60
N ALA A 266 -13.66 2.93 -3.46
CA ALA A 266 -14.78 2.80 -2.54
C ALA A 266 -16.10 3.27 -3.19
N ILE A 267 -16.07 4.38 -3.93
CA ILE A 267 -17.23 4.88 -4.70
C ILE A 267 -17.63 3.87 -5.79
N LYS A 268 -16.67 3.40 -6.61
CA LYS A 268 -16.93 2.40 -7.66
C LYS A 268 -17.47 1.09 -7.06
N THR A 269 -16.93 0.64 -5.93
CA THR A 269 -17.38 -0.54 -5.19
C THR A 269 -18.82 -0.41 -4.70
N ALA A 270 -19.18 0.74 -4.12
CA ALA A 270 -20.54 0.99 -3.67
C ALA A 270 -21.55 0.89 -4.83
N LYS A 271 -21.18 1.41 -6.00
CA LYS A 271 -22.00 1.32 -7.22
C LYS A 271 -22.07 -0.13 -7.76
N LEU A 272 -20.94 -0.83 -7.85
CA LEU A 272 -20.88 -2.20 -8.38
C LEU A 272 -21.74 -3.16 -7.55
N LEU A 273 -21.65 -3.06 -6.23
CA LEU A 273 -22.35 -3.95 -5.31
C LEU A 273 -23.78 -3.49 -4.98
N GLY A 274 -24.23 -2.35 -5.52
CA GLY A 274 -25.55 -1.79 -5.23
C GLY A 274 -25.77 -1.47 -3.75
N LEU A 275 -24.73 -0.95 -3.07
CA LEU A 275 -24.75 -0.72 -1.62
C LEU A 275 -25.74 0.36 -1.22
N GLY A 276 -26.47 0.09 -0.13
CA GLY A 276 -27.48 0.99 0.42
C GLY A 276 -26.95 1.88 1.54
N PRO A 277 -27.84 2.67 2.19
CA PRO A 277 -27.45 3.56 3.28
C PRO A 277 -26.93 2.81 4.51
N ASP A 278 -27.26 1.53 4.70
CA ASP A 278 -26.82 0.70 5.84
C ASP A 278 -25.57 -0.15 5.52
N ASP A 279 -24.92 0.09 4.37
CA ASP A 279 -23.72 -0.61 3.94
C ASP A 279 -22.52 0.34 3.99
N ALA A 280 -21.63 0.12 4.94
CA ALA A 280 -20.38 0.86 5.05
C ALA A 280 -19.30 0.27 4.14
N VAL A 281 -18.56 1.15 3.46
CA VAL A 281 -17.30 0.82 2.80
C VAL A 281 -16.16 1.45 3.60
N LEU A 282 -15.20 0.63 4.00
CA LEU A 282 -13.99 1.09 4.67
C LEU A 282 -12.82 1.14 3.69
N THR A 283 -11.98 2.16 3.83
CA THR A 283 -10.76 2.30 3.03
C THR A 283 -9.66 3.00 3.83
N VAL A 284 -8.49 3.20 3.22
CA VAL A 284 -7.30 3.73 3.90
C VAL A 284 -6.70 4.94 3.15
N ALA A 285 -6.49 6.02 3.88
CA ALA A 285 -5.62 7.12 3.44
C ALA A 285 -4.16 6.70 3.70
N THR A 286 -3.48 6.31 2.62
CA THR A 286 -2.16 5.69 2.67
C THR A 286 -1.06 6.65 3.06
N ASP A 287 -1.07 7.88 2.54
CA ASP A 287 -0.20 8.98 2.92
C ASP A 287 -0.78 10.34 2.50
N GLY A 288 -0.10 11.43 2.88
CA GLY A 288 -0.57 12.81 2.68
C GLY A 288 -0.05 13.48 1.41
N ALA A 289 -0.80 14.47 0.93
CA ALA A 289 -0.48 15.27 -0.25
C ALA A 289 0.87 16.01 -0.12
N ALA A 290 1.29 16.35 1.10
CA ALA A 290 2.57 17.03 1.36
C ALA A 290 3.81 16.28 0.81
N LEU A 291 3.69 14.99 0.48
CA LEU A 291 4.77 14.20 -0.10
C LEU A 291 4.92 14.34 -1.64
N TYR A 292 3.95 15.01 -2.30
CA TYR A 292 3.83 15.02 -3.77
C TYR A 292 3.80 16.42 -4.44
N PRO A 293 4.51 17.45 -3.94
CA PRO A 293 4.41 18.81 -4.51
C PRO A 293 4.92 18.92 -5.95
N SER A 294 5.91 18.10 -6.37
CA SER A 294 6.35 18.02 -7.76
C SER A 294 5.27 17.44 -8.69
N ALA A 295 4.60 16.37 -8.28
CA ALA A 295 3.52 15.75 -9.05
C ALA A 295 2.34 16.71 -9.25
N TYR A 296 1.95 17.46 -8.21
CA TYR A 296 0.89 18.46 -8.32
C TYR A 296 1.28 19.62 -9.25
N ARG A 297 2.51 20.15 -9.13
CA ARG A 297 2.99 21.21 -10.04
C ARG A 297 2.99 20.76 -11.50
N LYS A 298 3.42 19.52 -11.75
CA LYS A 298 3.38 18.92 -13.09
C LYS A 298 1.94 18.83 -13.61
N THR A 299 1.03 18.30 -12.79
CA THR A 299 -0.40 18.20 -13.12
C THR A 299 -1.00 19.57 -13.46
N LEU A 300 -0.74 20.60 -12.65
CA LEU A 300 -1.21 21.96 -12.91
C LEU A 300 -0.67 22.52 -14.22
N ALA A 301 0.61 22.35 -14.49
CA ALA A 301 1.25 22.86 -15.72
C ALA A 301 0.72 22.15 -16.97
N GLU A 302 0.63 20.82 -16.95
CA GLU A 302 0.28 20.01 -18.13
C GLU A 302 -1.22 19.99 -18.42
N ARG A 303 -2.08 20.05 -17.39
CA ARG A 303 -3.52 19.83 -17.54
C ARG A 303 -4.37 21.09 -17.32
N PHE A 304 -3.87 22.06 -16.58
CA PHE A 304 -4.64 23.24 -16.14
C PHE A 304 -3.97 24.57 -16.49
N GLY A 305 -2.99 24.58 -17.41
CA GLY A 305 -2.32 25.80 -17.84
C GLY A 305 -1.60 26.56 -16.72
N GLY A 306 -1.24 25.87 -15.64
CA GLY A 306 -0.54 26.43 -14.47
C GLY A 306 -1.43 26.90 -13.32
N SER A 307 -2.77 26.91 -13.47
CA SER A 307 -3.68 27.36 -12.41
C SER A 307 -5.00 26.60 -12.41
N PHE A 308 -5.47 26.17 -11.24
CA PHE A 308 -6.75 25.45 -11.09
C PHE A 308 -7.91 26.43 -10.84
N THR A 309 -8.91 26.44 -11.72
CA THR A 309 -10.03 27.40 -11.70
C THR A 309 -11.33 26.79 -11.15
N ASP A 310 -12.34 27.64 -10.89
CA ASP A 310 -13.66 27.17 -10.48
C ASP A 310 -14.36 26.34 -11.58
N LEU A 311 -14.06 26.60 -12.87
CA LEU A 311 -14.55 25.80 -13.99
C LEU A 311 -13.92 24.40 -13.98
N ASP A 312 -12.62 24.32 -13.71
CA ASP A 312 -11.89 23.06 -13.59
C ASP A 312 -12.45 22.22 -12.44
N ALA A 313 -12.75 22.84 -11.29
CA ALA A 313 -13.35 22.16 -10.14
C ALA A 313 -14.65 21.43 -10.52
N GLY A 314 -15.54 22.10 -11.25
CA GLY A 314 -16.78 21.48 -11.73
C GLY A 314 -16.55 20.35 -12.72
N SER A 315 -15.62 20.53 -13.65
CA SER A 315 -15.25 19.53 -14.67
C SER A 315 -14.64 18.27 -14.05
N VAL A 316 -13.65 18.43 -13.17
CA VAL A 316 -12.95 17.35 -12.45
C VAL A 316 -13.90 16.58 -11.55
N TYR A 317 -14.73 17.27 -10.75
CA TYR A 317 -15.74 16.62 -9.91
C TYR A 317 -16.74 15.82 -10.75
N GLY A 318 -17.25 16.43 -11.82
CA GLY A 318 -18.22 15.80 -12.72
C GLY A 318 -17.67 14.53 -13.33
N ARG A 319 -16.44 14.58 -13.84
CA ARG A 319 -15.77 13.46 -14.51
C ARG A 319 -15.40 12.32 -13.55
N HIS A 320 -14.75 12.63 -12.44
CA HIS A 320 -14.10 11.59 -11.63
C HIS A 320 -14.89 11.14 -10.40
N ILE A 321 -15.79 11.97 -9.88
CA ILE A 321 -16.62 11.62 -8.71
C ILE A 321 -18.06 11.33 -9.15
N ALA A 322 -18.71 12.30 -9.80
CA ALA A 322 -20.13 12.16 -10.14
C ALA A 322 -20.35 11.04 -11.19
N ALA A 323 -19.52 11.02 -12.24
CA ALA A 323 -19.61 10.05 -13.32
C ALA A 323 -18.81 8.76 -13.08
N ALA A 324 -18.21 8.55 -11.91
CA ALA A 324 -17.46 7.33 -11.61
C ALA A 324 -18.34 6.08 -11.88
N ASP A 325 -17.94 5.22 -12.81
CA ASP A 325 -18.70 4.03 -13.19
C ASP A 325 -18.06 2.74 -12.65
N THR A 326 -18.44 1.60 -13.20
CA THR A 326 -17.97 0.27 -12.78
C THR A 326 -17.30 -0.50 -13.92
N SER A 327 -16.94 0.18 -15.01
CA SER A 327 -16.43 -0.44 -16.24
C SER A 327 -15.10 -1.18 -16.02
N ASP A 328 -14.20 -0.60 -15.24
CA ASP A 328 -12.89 -1.21 -14.92
C ASP A 328 -12.91 -2.01 -13.61
N MET A 329 -13.89 -2.91 -13.48
CA MET A 329 -14.03 -3.76 -12.30
C MET A 329 -14.43 -5.18 -12.68
N ILE A 330 -14.01 -6.15 -11.86
CA ILE A 330 -14.55 -7.51 -11.90
C ILE A 330 -14.97 -7.95 -10.50
N GLU A 331 -16.22 -8.41 -10.35
CA GLU A 331 -16.59 -9.25 -9.22
C GLU A 331 -16.06 -10.66 -9.48
N CYS A 332 -15.07 -11.08 -8.69
CA CYS A 332 -14.23 -12.22 -9.01
C CYS A 332 -14.94 -13.54 -8.76
N THR A 333 -15.01 -14.37 -9.80
CA THR A 333 -15.29 -15.79 -9.64
C THR A 333 -14.07 -16.53 -9.08
N HIS A 334 -14.21 -17.82 -8.78
CA HIS A 334 -13.04 -18.65 -8.48
C HIS A 334 -12.05 -18.66 -9.65
N ARG A 335 -12.52 -18.71 -10.90
CA ARG A 335 -11.67 -18.74 -12.08
C ARG A 335 -10.83 -17.46 -12.19
N ASP A 336 -11.42 -16.31 -11.92
CA ASP A 336 -10.74 -15.01 -11.99
C ASP A 336 -9.60 -14.94 -10.95
N ARG A 337 -9.90 -15.30 -9.70
CA ARG A 337 -8.88 -15.43 -8.65
C ARG A 337 -7.77 -16.41 -9.04
N GLY A 338 -8.13 -17.54 -9.67
CA GLY A 338 -7.18 -18.52 -10.16
C GLY A 338 -6.25 -17.98 -11.24
N ARG A 339 -6.78 -17.22 -12.21
CA ARG A 339 -6.00 -16.53 -13.25
C ARG A 339 -5.02 -15.53 -12.63
N ILE A 340 -5.51 -14.68 -11.73
CA ILE A 340 -4.69 -13.66 -11.06
C ILE A 340 -3.60 -14.34 -10.23
N PHE A 341 -3.94 -15.37 -9.46
CA PHE A 341 -2.97 -16.11 -8.65
C PHE A 341 -1.84 -16.67 -9.52
N ASN A 342 -2.19 -17.25 -10.68
CA ASN A 342 -1.22 -17.84 -11.60
C ASN A 342 -0.27 -16.80 -12.20
N LEU A 343 -0.63 -15.51 -12.29
CA LEU A 343 0.32 -14.48 -12.74
C LEU A 343 1.54 -14.37 -11.82
N GLY A 344 1.35 -14.60 -10.52
CA GLY A 344 2.46 -14.62 -9.56
C GLY A 344 3.50 -15.72 -9.85
N TYR A 345 3.16 -16.76 -10.62
CA TYR A 345 4.07 -17.87 -10.93
C TYR A 345 5.33 -17.37 -11.66
N TYR A 346 5.14 -16.49 -12.65
CA TYR A 346 6.25 -15.97 -13.46
C TYR A 346 7.23 -15.15 -12.62
N THR A 347 6.73 -14.34 -11.68
CA THR A 347 7.60 -13.60 -10.78
C THR A 347 8.26 -14.53 -9.77
N TRP A 348 7.47 -15.30 -9.03
CA TRP A 348 7.99 -15.97 -7.84
C TRP A 348 8.72 -17.27 -8.15
N VAL A 349 8.17 -18.10 -9.03
CA VAL A 349 8.76 -19.41 -9.35
C VAL A 349 9.85 -19.25 -10.40
N GLU A 350 9.52 -18.67 -11.56
CA GLU A 350 10.45 -18.60 -12.70
C GLU A 350 11.59 -17.58 -12.47
N GLN A 351 11.29 -16.40 -11.91
CA GLN A 351 12.29 -15.33 -11.79
C GLN A 351 12.97 -15.29 -10.41
N GLN A 352 12.22 -15.47 -9.31
CA GLN A 352 12.76 -15.37 -7.95
C GLN A 352 13.11 -16.72 -7.30
N GLY A 353 12.87 -17.85 -7.98
CA GLY A 353 13.29 -19.18 -7.50
C GLY A 353 12.51 -19.70 -6.28
N THR A 354 11.31 -19.19 -6.03
CA THR A 354 10.40 -19.72 -5.01
C THR A 354 10.01 -21.14 -5.38
N GLN A 355 10.13 -22.08 -4.44
CA GLN A 355 9.71 -23.48 -4.66
C GLN A 355 8.23 -23.52 -5.07
N PHE A 356 7.91 -24.33 -6.09
CA PHE A 356 6.56 -24.39 -6.66
C PHE A 356 5.52 -24.79 -5.60
N GLU A 357 5.85 -25.71 -4.70
CA GLU A 357 4.98 -26.19 -3.64
C GLU A 357 4.65 -25.09 -2.64
N VAL A 358 5.63 -24.23 -2.31
CA VAL A 358 5.42 -23.06 -1.44
C VAL A 358 4.51 -22.05 -2.14
N PHE A 359 4.76 -21.80 -3.43
CA PHE A 359 3.93 -20.90 -4.21
C PHE A 359 2.48 -21.38 -4.25
N GLU A 360 2.25 -22.65 -4.53
CA GLU A 360 0.92 -23.24 -4.72
C GLU A 360 0.16 -23.48 -3.41
N ALA A 361 0.85 -23.77 -2.30
CA ALA A 361 0.21 -23.91 -0.97
C ALA A 361 -0.63 -22.68 -0.59
N ARG A 362 -0.23 -21.48 -1.04
CA ARG A 362 -0.95 -20.21 -0.84
C ARG A 362 -2.34 -20.16 -1.48
N ARG A 363 -2.68 -21.09 -2.38
CA ARG A 363 -4.03 -21.18 -2.94
C ARG A 363 -5.05 -21.56 -1.86
N SER A 364 -4.63 -22.33 -0.85
CA SER A 364 -5.48 -22.74 0.27
C SER A 364 -5.61 -21.64 1.33
N GLN A 365 -6.82 -21.41 1.83
CA GLN A 365 -7.03 -20.55 3.00
C GLN A 365 -6.43 -21.14 4.28
N GLU A 366 -6.23 -22.45 4.34
CA GLU A 366 -5.55 -23.10 5.46
C GLU A 366 -4.10 -22.61 5.59
N PHE A 367 -3.39 -22.42 4.47
CA PHE A 367 -2.04 -21.87 4.48
C PHE A 367 -2.00 -20.53 5.23
N TRP A 368 -2.84 -19.57 4.82
CA TRP A 368 -2.90 -18.22 5.40
C TRP A 368 -3.33 -18.23 6.87
N ARG A 369 -4.36 -19.02 7.21
CA ARG A 369 -4.80 -19.18 8.60
C ARG A 369 -3.72 -19.80 9.47
N SER A 370 -2.98 -20.78 8.95
CA SER A 370 -1.92 -21.46 9.69
C SER A 370 -0.79 -20.48 10.05
N LEU A 371 -0.47 -19.50 9.20
CA LEU A 371 0.58 -18.51 9.47
C LEU A 371 0.28 -17.66 10.71
N ARG A 372 -0.99 -17.47 11.06
CA ARG A 372 -1.41 -16.65 12.21
C ARG A 372 -0.89 -17.18 13.55
N ARG A 373 -0.53 -18.47 13.64
CA ARG A 373 0.10 -19.05 14.84
C ARG A 373 1.40 -18.35 15.23
N TYR A 374 2.10 -17.75 14.26
CA TYR A 374 3.36 -17.06 14.51
C TYR A 374 3.18 -15.71 15.21
N LEU A 375 1.98 -15.12 15.18
CA LEU A 375 1.72 -13.83 15.84
C LEU A 375 2.00 -13.90 17.35
N ALA A 376 1.42 -14.89 18.04
CA ALA A 376 1.63 -15.06 19.48
C ALA A 376 3.08 -15.46 19.82
N VAL A 377 3.73 -16.22 18.93
CA VAL A 377 5.14 -16.61 19.10
C VAL A 377 6.04 -15.38 19.01
N TRP A 378 5.87 -14.56 17.97
CA TRP A 378 6.66 -13.34 17.79
C TRP A 378 6.40 -12.32 18.89
N ASP A 379 5.16 -12.15 19.34
CA ASP A 379 4.82 -11.24 20.44
C ASP A 379 5.50 -11.63 21.76
N GLY A 380 5.50 -12.94 22.07
CA GLY A 380 6.25 -13.49 23.22
C GLY A 380 7.75 -13.25 23.10
N MET A 381 8.35 -13.59 21.95
CA MET A 381 9.77 -13.37 21.70
C MET A 381 10.18 -11.89 21.72
N ILE A 382 9.32 -10.98 21.27
CA ILE A 382 9.54 -9.53 21.37
C ILE A 382 9.54 -9.09 22.83
N SER A 383 8.62 -9.61 23.65
CA SER A 383 8.57 -9.30 25.08
C SER A 383 9.83 -9.78 25.80
N GLU A 384 10.24 -11.03 25.56
CA GLU A 384 11.48 -11.61 26.10
C GLU A 384 12.71 -10.79 25.68
N PHE A 385 12.81 -10.44 24.39
CA PHE A 385 13.90 -9.60 23.88
C PHE A 385 13.94 -8.22 24.57
N ASN A 386 12.79 -7.58 24.74
CA ASN A 386 12.71 -6.28 25.40
C ASN A 386 13.11 -6.36 26.88
N ASP A 387 12.69 -7.41 27.59
CA ASP A 387 13.06 -7.65 28.99
C ASP A 387 14.57 -7.88 29.13
N GLU A 388 15.18 -8.65 28.23
CA GLU A 388 16.63 -8.87 28.22
C GLU A 388 17.43 -7.59 27.96
N VAL A 389 16.94 -6.73 27.05
CA VAL A 389 17.59 -5.44 26.75
C VAL A 389 17.44 -4.49 27.95
N ALA A 390 16.24 -4.42 28.54
CA ALA A 390 15.97 -3.58 29.72
C ALA A 390 16.77 -4.01 30.95
N ALA A 391 17.05 -5.31 31.12
CA ALA A 391 17.89 -5.81 32.20
C ALA A 391 19.38 -5.46 32.05
N LYS A 392 19.83 -5.08 30.84
CA LYS A 392 21.22 -4.73 30.52
C LYS A 392 21.48 -3.22 30.49
N SER A 393 20.42 -2.39 30.44
CA SER A 393 20.46 -0.92 30.53
C SER A 393 20.36 -0.43 31.96
#